data_AF-A0A168PQM7-F1
#
_entry.id   AF-A0A168PQM7-F1
#
_cell.length_a   1.000
_cell.length_b   1.000
_cell.length_c   1.000
_cell.angle_alpha   90.00
_cell.angle_beta   90.00
_cell.angle_gamma   90.00
#
_symmetry.space_group_name_H-M   'P 1'
#
loop_
_entity.id
_entity.type
_entity.pdbx_description
1 polymer ?
#
loop_
_entity_poly.entity_id
_entity_poly.type
_entity_poly.pdbx_seq_one_letter_code
_entity_poly.pdbx_strand_id
1 'polypeptide(L)'
;TTGSAWFDMPKTEMTDEVKRDLQVLKMRHILDRKRHYKKMGKRPDPKYFQIGTIIESPTEFFSARINKKDRKQTIVDELMASDELKQYYKRKHTEVQERTNSGGKKHYKKLKAQRQWAK
;
A
#
# COMPACT_ATOMS: atom_id res chain seq x y z
N THR A 1 13.47 12.75 22.37
CA THR A 1 13.82 13.18 21.00
C THR A 1 15.02 12.39 20.53
N THR A 2 15.47 12.54 19.28
CA THR A 2 16.71 11.93 18.76
C THR A 2 17.99 12.60 19.26
N GLY A 3 17.88 13.70 20.00
CA GLY A 3 19.00 14.50 20.52
C GLY A 3 19.47 15.59 19.54
N SER A 4 20.36 16.46 20.03
CA SER A 4 20.87 17.64 19.29
C SER A 4 21.58 17.29 17.97
N ALA A 5 22.25 16.14 17.90
CA ALA A 5 22.90 15.66 16.67
C ALA A 5 21.93 15.40 15.51
N TRP A 6 20.63 15.29 15.81
CA TRP A 6 19.57 15.11 14.81
C TRP A 6 18.38 16.02 15.12
N PHE A 7 18.68 17.30 15.37
CA PHE A 7 17.71 18.41 15.50
C PHE A 7 16.51 18.10 16.40
N ASP A 8 16.71 17.30 17.44
CA ASP A 8 15.68 16.94 18.41
C ASP A 8 14.35 16.43 17.82
N MET A 9 14.43 15.58 16.79
CA MET A 9 13.25 14.97 16.18
C MET A 9 12.35 14.33 17.26
N PRO A 10 11.05 14.70 17.28
CA PRO A 10 10.10 14.17 18.25
C PRO A 10 9.80 12.70 17.97
N LYS A 11 9.35 12.00 19.02
CA LYS A 11 8.81 10.66 18.88
C LYS A 11 7.36 10.79 18.43
N THR A 12 7.05 10.27 17.25
CA THR A 12 5.69 10.33 16.70
C THR A 12 4.80 9.29 17.34
N GLU A 13 3.54 9.65 17.57
CA GLU A 13 2.52 8.74 18.05
C GLU A 13 2.07 7.82 16.90
N MET A 14 1.96 6.52 17.18
CA MET A 14 1.59 5.52 16.19
C MET A 14 0.07 5.44 16.10
N THR A 15 -0.54 6.37 15.37
CA THR A 15 -1.97 6.27 15.00
C THR A 15 -2.18 5.20 13.94
N ASP A 16 -3.42 4.74 13.77
CA ASP A 16 -3.75 3.71 12.78
C ASP A 16 -3.47 4.14 11.35
N GLU A 17 -3.66 5.43 11.03
CA GLU A 17 -3.35 6.01 9.72
C GLU A 17 -1.86 5.94 9.42
N VAL A 18 -1.04 6.38 10.37
CA VAL A 18 0.42 6.34 10.27
C VAL A 18 0.92 4.91 10.11
N LYS A 19 0.32 3.95 10.82
CA LYS A 19 0.65 2.53 10.70
C LYS A 19 0.36 2.00 9.29
N ARG A 20 -0.76 2.39 8.67
CA ARG A 20 -1.11 2.00 7.29
C ARG A 20 -0.11 2.60 6.30
N ASP A 21 0.24 3.88 6.44
CA ASP A 21 1.21 4.55 5.58
C ASP A 21 2.61 3.89 5.68
N LEU A 22 3.06 3.56 6.90
CA LEU A 22 4.32 2.83 7.11
C LEU A 22 4.29 1.43 6.47
N GLN A 23 3.14 0.74 6.54
CA GLN A 23 2.98 -0.56 5.90
C GLN A 23 3.07 -0.44 4.37
N VAL A 24 2.44 0.57 3.78
CA VAL A 24 2.53 0.88 2.35
C VAL A 24 3.98 1.16 1.95
N LEU A 25 4.71 1.96 2.72
CA LEU A 25 6.13 2.26 2.46
C LEU A 25 7.01 1.00 2.50
N LYS A 26 6.76 0.09 3.44
CA LYS A 26 7.43 -1.23 3.49
C LYS A 26 7.14 -2.07 2.25
N MET A 27 5.89 -2.03 1.76
CA MET A 27 5.42 -2.79 0.61
C MET A 27 5.58 -2.05 -0.73
N ARG A 28 6.28 -0.91 -0.77
CA ARG A 28 6.39 -0.06 -1.98
C ARG A 28 6.88 -0.78 -3.23
N HIS A 29 7.67 -1.84 -3.06
CA HIS A 29 8.19 -2.67 -4.15
C HIS A 29 7.13 -3.53 -4.86
N ILE A 30 5.92 -3.64 -4.31
CA ILE A 30 4.79 -4.40 -4.86
C ILE A 30 3.77 -3.46 -5.52
N LEU A 31 3.78 -2.17 -5.17
CA LEU A 31 2.78 -1.21 -5.61
C LEU A 31 2.83 -0.96 -7.13
N ASP A 32 4.04 -0.78 -7.67
CA ASP A 32 4.25 -0.56 -9.09
C ASP A 32 5.14 -1.67 -9.68
N ARG A 33 4.64 -2.32 -10.73
CA ARG A 33 5.38 -3.37 -11.46
C ARG A 33 6.64 -2.85 -12.16
N LYS A 34 6.64 -1.57 -12.55
CA LYS A 34 7.73 -0.94 -13.31
C LYS A 34 8.80 -0.34 -12.42
N ARG A 35 8.52 -0.17 -11.11
CA ARG A 35 9.46 0.44 -10.16
C ARG A 35 9.97 -0.60 -9.17
N HIS A 36 11.21 -1.03 -9.39
CA HIS A 36 11.87 -1.99 -8.51
C HIS A 36 12.71 -1.27 -7.44
N TYR A 37 12.26 -1.35 -6.19
CA TYR A 37 12.98 -0.81 -5.03
C TYR A 37 13.75 -1.89 -4.28
N LYS A 38 14.84 -1.49 -3.60
CA LYS A 38 15.51 -2.36 -2.62
C LYS A 38 14.53 -2.78 -1.53
N LYS A 39 14.42 -4.09 -1.28
CA LYS A 39 13.55 -4.65 -0.25
C LYS A 39 14.02 -4.20 1.13
N MET A 40 13.09 -3.66 1.92
CA MET A 40 13.36 -3.24 3.30
C MET A 40 13.45 -4.42 4.28
N GLY A 41 12.98 -5.61 3.88
CA GLY A 41 12.98 -6.81 4.73
C GLY A 41 12.06 -6.69 5.95
N LYS A 42 12.33 -7.49 6.99
CA LYS A 42 11.58 -7.48 8.26
C LYS A 42 12.08 -6.42 9.24
N ARG A 43 12.56 -5.27 8.74
CA ARG A 43 13.06 -4.20 9.61
C ARG A 43 11.90 -3.63 10.46
N PRO A 44 12.13 -3.35 11.76
CA PRO A 44 11.13 -2.69 12.58
C PRO A 44 10.82 -1.30 12.04
N ASP A 45 9.63 -0.78 12.35
CA ASP A 45 9.30 0.60 12.03
C ASP A 45 10.25 1.56 12.75
N PRO A 46 10.61 2.69 12.11
CA PRO A 46 11.47 3.67 12.74
C PRO A 46 10.80 4.25 13.98
N LYS A 47 11.58 4.41 15.07
CA LYS A 47 11.09 4.96 16.34
C LYS A 47 10.85 6.48 16.28
N TYR A 48 11.60 7.17 15.43
CA TYR A 48 11.52 8.62 15.24
C TYR A 48 11.41 8.88 13.74
N PHE A 49 10.38 9.62 13.35
CA PHE A 49 10.10 10.00 11.96
C PHE A 49 9.16 11.20 11.95
N GLN A 50 9.11 11.94 10.86
CA GLN A 50 8.14 13.02 10.66
C GLN A 50 7.44 12.82 9.33
N ILE A 51 6.18 13.24 9.27
CA ILE A 51 5.39 13.26 8.05
C ILE A 51 5.38 14.72 7.57
N GLY A 52 5.78 14.92 6.32
CA GLY A 52 5.83 16.24 5.70
C GLY A 52 5.30 16.18 4.28
N THR A 53 4.85 17.33 3.80
CA THR A 53 4.38 17.53 2.43
C THR A 53 5.45 18.23 1.59
N ILE A 54 5.57 17.82 0.33
CA ILE A 54 6.53 18.42 -0.60
C ILE A 54 6.01 19.81 -0.99
N ILE A 55 6.85 20.82 -0.81
CA ILE A 55 6.62 22.17 -1.34
C ILE A 55 7.23 22.24 -2.73
N GLU A 56 6.37 22.36 -3.75
CA GLU A 56 6.76 22.37 -5.16
C GLU A 56 7.55 23.64 -5.50
N SER A 57 8.54 23.52 -6.41
CA SER A 57 9.32 24.66 -6.88
C SER A 57 8.45 25.64 -7.69
N PRO A 58 8.66 26.96 -7.56
CA PRO A 58 8.00 27.96 -8.42
C PRO A 58 8.33 27.83 -9.91
N THR A 59 9.33 27.06 -10.30
CA THR A 59 9.80 26.95 -11.69
C THR A 59 9.08 25.86 -12.51
N GLU A 60 8.44 24.89 -11.86
CA GLU A 60 7.87 23.70 -12.52
C GLU A 60 6.35 23.64 -12.33
N PHE A 61 5.60 24.41 -13.14
CA PHE A 61 4.15 24.55 -12.99
C PHE A 61 3.32 23.39 -13.55
N PHE A 62 3.75 22.75 -14.64
CA PHE A 62 2.90 21.84 -15.42
C PHE A 62 3.20 20.35 -15.23
N SER A 63 4.41 19.99 -14.79
CA SER A 63 4.87 18.60 -14.72
C SER A 63 4.80 18.02 -13.30
N ALA A 64 5.41 18.70 -12.33
CA ALA A 64 5.57 18.19 -10.97
C ALA A 64 4.44 18.58 -10.02
N ARG A 65 3.64 19.59 -10.39
CA ARG A 65 2.64 20.20 -9.52
C ARG A 65 1.33 19.41 -9.50
N ILE A 66 0.86 19.10 -8.30
CA ILE A 66 -0.44 18.47 -8.06
C ILE A 66 -1.49 19.56 -7.81
N ASN A 67 -2.60 19.50 -8.56
CA ASN A 67 -3.73 20.40 -8.40
C ASN A 67 -4.39 20.22 -7.02
N LYS A 68 -4.98 21.31 -6.47
CA LYS A 68 -5.57 21.32 -5.13
C LYS A 68 -6.59 20.18 -4.88
N LYS A 69 -7.37 19.81 -5.90
CA LYS A 69 -8.38 18.73 -5.82
C LYS A 69 -7.78 17.32 -5.69
N ASP A 70 -6.58 17.14 -6.25
CA ASP A 70 -5.91 15.85 -6.35
C ASP A 70 -5.00 15.60 -5.13
N ARG A 71 -4.64 16.66 -4.39
CA ARG A 71 -3.90 16.58 -3.12
C ARG A 71 -4.72 15.85 -2.05
N LYS A 72 -4.15 14.82 -1.45
CA LYS A 72 -4.74 14.07 -0.32
C LYS A 72 -3.91 14.26 0.95
N GLN A 73 -4.45 13.79 2.07
CA GLN A 73 -3.80 13.92 3.38
C GLN A 73 -2.79 12.80 3.67
N THR A 74 -3.08 11.59 3.19
CA THR A 74 -2.25 10.40 3.44
C THR A 74 -1.76 9.75 2.15
N ILE A 75 -0.67 9.00 2.23
CA ILE A 75 -0.11 8.27 1.08
C ILE A 75 -1.10 7.20 0.60
N VAL A 76 -1.75 6.53 1.55
CA VAL A 76 -2.78 5.54 1.26
C VAL A 76 -3.95 6.15 0.47
N ASP A 77 -4.40 7.36 0.83
CA ASP A 77 -5.50 8.03 0.13
C ASP A 77 -5.12 8.42 -1.31
N GLU A 78 -3.87 8.82 -1.54
CA GLU A 78 -3.37 9.08 -2.91
C GLU A 78 -3.39 7.82 -3.77
N LEU A 79 -2.95 6.69 -3.21
CA LEU A 79 -3.01 5.40 -3.90
C LEU A 79 -4.45 4.95 -4.17
N MET A 80 -5.36 5.19 -3.22
CA MET A 80 -6.78 4.93 -3.38
C MET A 80 -7.51 5.96 -4.25
N ALA A 81 -6.89 7.08 -4.61
CA ALA A 81 -7.49 8.01 -5.58
C ALA A 81 -7.24 7.56 -7.03
N SER A 82 -6.15 6.83 -7.29
CA SER A 82 -5.78 6.37 -8.64
C SER A 82 -6.64 5.18 -9.10
N ASP A 83 -7.40 5.38 -10.18
CA ASP A 83 -8.24 4.32 -10.74
C ASP A 83 -7.45 3.24 -11.47
N GLU A 84 -6.33 3.59 -12.09
CA GLU A 84 -5.44 2.61 -12.74
C GLU A 84 -4.90 1.60 -11.72
N LEU A 85 -4.43 2.09 -10.58
CA LEU A 85 -3.94 1.25 -9.49
C LEU A 85 -5.06 0.37 -8.92
N LYS A 86 -6.26 0.91 -8.70
CA LYS A 86 -7.42 0.11 -8.23
C LYS A 86 -7.74 -1.04 -9.17
N GLN A 87 -7.83 -0.78 -10.47
CA GLN A 87 -8.14 -1.81 -11.45
C GLN A 87 -7.08 -2.91 -11.45
N TYR A 88 -5.81 -2.52 -11.42
CA TYR A 88 -4.69 -3.44 -11.35
C TYR A 88 -4.74 -4.30 -10.07
N TYR A 89 -4.88 -3.69 -8.89
CA TYR A 89 -4.93 -4.40 -7.62
C TYR A 89 -6.13 -5.32 -7.54
N LYS A 90 -7.31 -4.88 -8.01
CA LYS A 90 -8.51 -5.72 -8.06
C LYS A 90 -8.27 -6.96 -8.93
N ARG A 91 -7.72 -6.79 -10.13
CA ARG A 91 -7.40 -7.90 -11.03
C ARG A 91 -6.41 -8.90 -10.39
N LYS A 92 -5.30 -8.40 -9.84
CA LYS A 92 -4.28 -9.26 -9.20
C LYS A 92 -4.81 -9.92 -7.93
N HIS A 93 -5.62 -9.24 -7.15
CA HIS A 93 -6.26 -9.80 -5.97
C HIS A 93 -7.16 -10.98 -6.35
N THR A 94 -8.04 -10.83 -7.35
CA THR A 94 -8.90 -11.93 -7.82
C THR A 94 -8.08 -13.11 -8.34
N GLU A 95 -7.03 -12.86 -9.14
CA GLU A 95 -6.15 -13.92 -9.65
C GLU A 95 -5.48 -14.70 -8.51
N VAL A 96 -4.96 -13.99 -7.49
CA VAL A 96 -4.38 -14.62 -6.30
C VAL A 96 -5.44 -15.40 -5.54
N GLN A 97 -6.64 -14.84 -5.37
CA GLN A 97 -7.74 -15.45 -4.64
C GLN A 97 -8.27 -16.72 -5.32
N GLU A 98 -8.34 -16.75 -6.66
CA GLU A 98 -8.69 -17.93 -7.43
C GLU A 98 -7.62 -19.02 -7.28
N ARG A 99 -6.35 -18.63 -7.38
CA ARG A 99 -5.22 -19.54 -7.19
C ARG A 99 -5.19 -20.14 -5.79
N THR A 100 -5.36 -19.33 -4.74
CA THR A 100 -5.35 -19.80 -3.34
C THR A 100 -6.57 -20.66 -3.01
N ASN A 101 -7.74 -20.38 -3.61
CA ASN A 101 -8.95 -21.17 -3.39
C ASN A 101 -9.04 -22.42 -4.26
N SER A 102 -8.19 -22.55 -5.28
CA SER A 102 -8.13 -23.75 -6.11
C SER A 102 -7.86 -24.99 -5.24
N GLY A 103 -8.63 -26.06 -5.45
CA GLY A 103 -8.53 -27.28 -4.63
C GLY A 103 -8.99 -27.14 -3.16
N GLY A 104 -9.46 -25.98 -2.74
CA GLY A 104 -9.90 -25.74 -1.37
C GLY A 104 -11.22 -26.42 -1.00
N LYS A 105 -11.71 -26.14 0.22
CA LYS A 105 -12.96 -26.72 0.77
C LYS A 105 -14.17 -26.53 -0.16
N LYS A 106 -14.26 -25.40 -0.87
CA LYS A 106 -15.34 -25.12 -1.82
C LYS A 106 -15.34 -26.12 -2.99
N HIS A 107 -14.17 -26.45 -3.52
CA HIS A 107 -14.00 -27.46 -4.57
C HIS A 107 -14.42 -28.85 -4.07
N TYR A 108 -13.96 -29.24 -2.88
CA TYR A 108 -14.35 -30.52 -2.26
C TYR A 108 -15.87 -30.63 -2.03
N LYS A 109 -16.51 -29.58 -1.49
CA LYS A 109 -17.97 -29.55 -1.28
C LYS A 109 -18.73 -29.67 -2.60
N LYS A 110 -18.27 -29.01 -3.67
CA LYS A 110 -18.87 -29.11 -5.01
C LYS A 110 -18.79 -30.54 -5.55
N LEU A 111 -17.65 -31.21 -5.41
CA LEU A 111 -17.50 -32.62 -5.81
C LEU A 111 -18.42 -33.56 -5.02
N LYS A 112 -18.55 -33.35 -3.70
CA LYS A 112 -19.47 -34.15 -2.87
C LYS A 112 -20.93 -33.94 -3.28
N ALA A 113 -21.34 -32.71 -3.57
CA ALA A 113 -22.69 -32.42 -4.05
C ALA A 113 -22.98 -33.09 -5.40
N GLN A 114 -22.04 -33.04 -6.35
CA GLN A 114 -22.17 -33.74 -7.63
C GLN A 114 -22.32 -35.26 -7.48
N ARG A 115 -21.57 -35.87 -6.53
CA ARG A 115 -21.68 -37.31 -6.23
C ARG A 115 -23.01 -37.71 -5.58
N GLN A 116 -23.62 -36.81 -4.81
CA GLN A 116 -24.94 -37.05 -4.20
C GLN A 116 -26.06 -36.89 -5.22
N TRP A 117 -25.94 -35.95 -6.16
CA TRP A 117 -26.91 -35.75 -7.24
C TRP A 117 -26.89 -36.87 -8.30
N ALA A 118 -25.73 -37.48 -8.53
CA ALA A 118 -25.58 -38.58 -9.50
C ALA A 118 -26.06 -39.95 -8.97
N LYS A 119 -26.62 -39.99 -7.76
CA LYS A 119 -27.17 -41.18 -7.10
C LYS A 119 -28.68 -41.08 -7.08
#